data_AF-A0AAD2ENJ9-F1
#
_entry.id   AF-A0AAD2ENJ9-F1
#
_cell.length_a   1.000
_cell.length_b   1.000
_cell.length_c   1.000
_cell.angle_alpha   90.00
_cell.angle_beta   90.00
_cell.angle_gamma   90.00
#
_symmetry.space_group_name_H-M   'P 1'
#
loop_
_entity.id
_entity.type
_entity.pdbx_description
1 polymer ?
#
loop_
_entity_poly.entity_id
_entity_poly.type
_entity_poly.pdbx_seq_one_letter_code
_entity_poly.pdbx_strand_id
1 'polypeptide(L)'
;MKAKIVAAVAVCSITAAWWSLSSKSESDGHNQVTGAAPTPSSAAQVNKSSALNPQMGAVENQAGRPGVKSTDFDASIAGIDANKDGIRDDVEHYIEKTYPDPAPRAAMMQYAKAQQNFILTGTTPEKAQLAARELWRSFACARSQLGRTWLDATKDVLAMFLNTRDRLNAHARAQDNLAGQIVESYSGDKPCD
;
A
#
# COMPACT_ATOMS: atom_id res chain seq x y z
N MET A 1 22.09 55.86 29.19
CA MET A 1 22.92 55.27 28.12
C MET A 1 22.21 54.02 27.62
N LYS A 2 21.69 54.03 26.38
CA LYS A 2 20.96 52.90 25.77
C LYS A 2 21.68 52.54 24.47
N ALA A 3 22.34 51.38 24.43
CA ALA A 3 23.02 50.89 23.25
C ALA A 3 22.02 50.21 22.30
N LYS A 4 21.97 50.66 21.05
CA LYS A 4 21.25 50.00 19.95
C LYS A 4 22.24 49.09 19.22
N ILE A 5 21.93 47.80 19.13
CA ILE A 5 22.67 46.85 18.30
C ILE A 5 21.89 46.69 16.99
N VAL A 6 22.52 47.07 15.88
CA VAL A 6 22.03 46.84 14.52
C VAL A 6 22.73 45.59 14.01
N ALA A 7 21.97 44.53 13.72
CA ALA A 7 22.49 43.33 13.07
C ALA A 7 22.34 43.46 11.56
N ALA A 8 23.46 43.37 10.84
CA ALA A 8 23.51 43.37 9.39
C ALA A 8 23.11 41.98 8.84
N VAL A 9 22.19 41.96 7.88
CA VAL A 9 21.80 40.76 7.13
C VAL A 9 22.75 40.61 5.95
N ALA A 10 23.56 39.56 5.94
CA ALA A 10 24.38 39.18 4.79
C ALA A 10 23.54 38.34 3.82
N VAL A 11 23.27 38.87 2.64
CA VAL A 11 22.62 38.17 1.53
C VAL A 11 23.71 37.42 0.76
N CYS A 12 23.78 36.10 0.90
CA CYS A 12 24.61 35.25 0.06
C CYS A 12 23.82 34.87 -1.21
N SER A 13 24.19 35.51 -2.33
CA SER A 13 23.72 35.18 -3.67
C SER A 13 24.21 33.79 -4.09
N ILE A 14 23.31 32.88 -4.42
CA ILE A 14 23.65 31.57 -4.98
C ILE A 14 23.76 31.72 -6.49
N THR A 15 24.99 31.80 -7.01
CA THR A 15 25.25 31.73 -8.44
C THR A 15 25.17 30.28 -8.92
N ALA A 16 24.29 30.03 -9.89
CA ALA A 16 24.11 28.73 -10.54
C ALA A 16 25.37 28.35 -11.34
N ALA A 17 26.05 27.28 -10.93
CA ALA A 17 27.12 26.66 -11.71
C ALA A 17 26.49 25.65 -12.68
N TRP A 18 26.48 26.01 -13.97
CA TRP A 18 26.11 25.14 -15.08
C TRP A 18 27.24 24.13 -15.30
N TRP A 19 27.02 22.87 -14.96
CA TRP A 19 27.90 21.78 -15.38
C TRP A 19 27.43 21.27 -16.74
N SER A 20 28.19 21.60 -17.78
CA SER A 20 28.05 21.04 -19.12
C SER A 20 28.47 19.56 -19.10
N LEU A 21 27.51 18.64 -19.26
CA LEU A 21 27.81 17.25 -19.56
C LEU A 21 27.55 17.01 -21.05
N SER A 22 28.66 16.86 -21.78
CA SER A 22 28.73 16.61 -23.21
C SER A 22 28.21 15.20 -23.54
N SER A 23 27.11 15.09 -24.29
CA SER A 23 26.69 13.85 -24.93
C SER A 23 27.42 13.70 -26.27
N LYS A 24 28.29 12.68 -26.38
CA LYS A 24 28.75 12.19 -27.68
C LYS A 24 27.59 11.44 -28.34
N SER A 25 27.09 11.95 -29.47
CA SER A 25 26.29 11.17 -30.41
C SER A 25 27.24 10.51 -31.41
N GLU A 26 27.18 9.20 -31.54
CA GLU A 26 27.73 8.50 -32.71
C GLU A 26 26.56 8.14 -33.64
N SER A 27 26.69 8.56 -34.89
CA SER A 27 25.72 8.40 -35.97
C SER A 27 25.97 7.12 -36.78
N ASP A 28 24.93 6.81 -37.55
CA ASP A 28 24.70 5.75 -38.52
C ASP A 28 25.88 5.15 -39.31
N GLY A 29 25.74 3.85 -39.60
CA GLY A 29 26.38 3.18 -40.74
C GLY A 29 25.43 2.14 -41.35
N HIS A 30 24.84 2.46 -42.51
CA HIS A 30 24.20 1.48 -43.40
C HIS A 30 25.26 0.67 -44.17
N ASN A 31 25.06 -0.65 -44.34
CA ASN A 31 25.23 -1.29 -45.65
C ASN A 31 24.56 -2.67 -45.76
N GLN A 32 24.31 -3.07 -47.00
CA GLN A 32 23.21 -3.92 -47.46
C GLN A 32 23.70 -5.28 -48.06
N VAL A 33 22.79 -6.27 -48.10
CA VAL A 33 22.66 -7.46 -49.00
C VAL A 33 23.61 -8.69 -48.83
N THR A 34 23.07 -9.89 -48.57
CA THR A 34 22.87 -11.06 -49.50
C THR A 34 22.72 -12.43 -48.79
N GLY A 35 21.63 -13.16 -49.09
CA GLY A 35 21.67 -14.59 -49.48
C GLY A 35 21.64 -15.75 -48.46
N ALA A 36 20.56 -16.56 -48.55
CA ALA A 36 20.48 -18.04 -48.45
C ALA A 36 20.23 -18.80 -47.09
N ALA A 37 19.00 -19.31 -46.99
CA ALA A 37 18.50 -20.63 -46.49
C ALA A 37 18.65 -21.08 -45.00
N PRO A 38 17.73 -21.94 -44.49
CA PRO A 38 17.41 -22.04 -43.05
C PRO A 38 18.01 -23.28 -42.37
N THR A 39 18.28 -23.20 -41.06
CA THR A 39 18.24 -24.35 -40.13
C THR A 39 18.12 -23.87 -38.68
N PRO A 40 17.49 -24.66 -37.78
CA PRO A 40 17.00 -24.20 -36.50
C PRO A 40 18.04 -24.41 -35.39
N SER A 41 18.16 -23.46 -34.47
CA SER A 41 18.67 -23.79 -33.13
C SER A 41 18.14 -22.85 -32.07
N SER A 42 17.66 -23.50 -31.02
CA SER A 42 17.08 -22.97 -29.80
C SER A 42 18.03 -22.01 -29.08
N ALA A 43 17.54 -20.86 -28.64
CA ALA A 43 18.16 -20.12 -27.55
C ALA A 43 17.16 -19.17 -26.86
N ALA A 44 16.96 -19.45 -25.57
CA ALA A 44 16.59 -18.53 -24.50
C ALA A 44 15.14 -17.98 -24.49
N GLN A 45 14.24 -18.78 -23.89
CA GLN A 45 13.17 -18.21 -23.06
C GLN A 45 13.82 -17.32 -21.99
N VAL A 46 13.56 -16.02 -22.08
CA VAL A 46 13.90 -15.06 -21.03
C VAL A 46 12.98 -15.33 -19.84
N ASN A 47 13.47 -16.12 -18.87
CA ASN A 47 12.89 -16.20 -17.54
C ASN A 47 13.02 -14.83 -16.88
N LYS A 48 12.02 -13.96 -17.01
CA LYS A 48 11.83 -12.81 -16.13
C LYS A 48 11.30 -13.28 -14.78
N SER A 49 12.10 -14.05 -14.05
CA SER A 49 11.96 -14.18 -12.61
C SER A 49 12.74 -13.06 -11.97
N SER A 50 12.28 -11.82 -12.14
CA SER A 50 12.76 -10.71 -11.29
C SER A 50 12.06 -10.82 -9.95
N ALA A 51 12.35 -11.90 -9.23
CA ALA A 51 11.90 -12.12 -7.88
C ALA A 51 12.66 -11.16 -6.97
N LEU A 52 12.08 -9.98 -6.75
CA LEU A 52 12.31 -9.28 -5.49
C LEU A 52 11.70 -10.16 -4.41
N ASN A 53 12.47 -11.13 -3.91
CA ASN A 53 12.16 -11.83 -2.67
C ASN A 53 13.04 -11.20 -1.57
N PRO A 54 12.70 -10.00 -1.06
CA PRO A 54 13.29 -9.60 0.19
C PRO A 54 12.83 -10.66 1.20
N GLN A 55 13.80 -11.45 1.70
CA GLN A 55 13.62 -12.28 2.87
C GLN A 55 13.29 -11.35 4.04
N MET A 56 12.03 -10.93 4.15
CA MET A 56 11.55 -10.25 5.34
C MET A 56 11.69 -11.27 6.46
N GLY A 57 12.55 -10.97 7.44
CA GLY A 57 12.73 -11.81 8.62
C GLY A 57 11.45 -11.89 9.45
N ALA A 58 11.50 -12.57 10.60
CA ALA A 58 10.43 -12.45 11.58
C ALA A 58 10.28 -10.98 11.99
N VAL A 59 9.07 -10.44 11.90
CA VAL A 59 8.76 -9.12 12.46
C VAL A 59 8.71 -9.32 13.97
N GLU A 60 9.62 -8.68 14.70
CA GLU A 60 9.61 -8.70 16.16
C GLU A 60 8.27 -8.16 16.68
N ASN A 61 7.74 -8.71 17.78
CA ASN A 61 6.52 -8.20 18.39
C ASN A 61 6.74 -6.76 18.90
N GLN A 62 6.04 -5.81 18.31
CA GLN A 62 6.19 -4.38 18.63
C GLN A 62 5.14 -3.87 19.64
N ALA A 63 4.31 -4.75 20.20
CA ALA A 63 3.26 -4.37 21.14
C ALA A 63 3.83 -3.59 22.33
N GLY A 64 3.16 -2.50 22.70
CA GLY A 64 3.56 -1.64 23.82
C GLY A 64 4.66 -0.61 23.49
N ARG A 65 5.27 -0.64 22.29
CA ARG A 65 6.18 0.43 21.87
C ARG A 65 5.41 1.74 21.59
N PRO A 66 5.99 2.91 21.89
CA PRO A 66 5.37 4.20 21.57
C PRO A 66 4.97 4.31 20.09
N GLY A 67 3.72 4.68 19.83
CA GLY A 67 3.18 4.84 18.47
C GLY A 67 2.69 3.55 17.81
N VAL A 68 2.91 2.38 18.40
CA VAL A 68 2.36 1.11 17.89
C VAL A 68 0.92 0.95 18.37
N LYS A 69 0.01 0.80 17.41
CA LYS A 69 -1.45 0.71 17.64
C LYS A 69 -1.95 -0.71 17.85
N SER A 70 -1.33 -1.67 17.18
CA SER A 70 -1.69 -3.09 17.26
C SER A 70 -1.15 -3.74 18.54
N THR A 71 -1.93 -4.65 19.09
CA THR A 71 -1.55 -5.49 20.24
C THR A 71 -1.44 -6.97 19.88
N ASP A 72 -1.90 -7.37 18.68
CA ASP A 72 -1.79 -8.73 18.16
C ASP A 72 -0.68 -8.80 17.08
N PHE A 73 0.44 -9.45 17.41
CA PHE A 73 1.53 -9.78 16.48
C PHE A 73 1.66 -11.31 16.25
N ASP A 74 0.57 -12.06 16.43
CA ASP A 74 0.54 -13.49 16.17
C ASP A 74 0.89 -13.81 14.70
N ALA A 75 1.50 -14.98 14.47
CA ALA A 75 1.92 -15.39 13.13
C ALA A 75 0.73 -15.75 12.22
N SER A 76 -0.45 -16.04 12.77
CA SER A 76 -1.63 -16.32 11.95
C SER A 76 -2.05 -15.10 11.13
N ILE A 77 -2.39 -15.37 9.87
CA ILE A 77 -2.86 -14.33 8.94
C ILE A 77 -4.17 -13.72 9.44
N ALA A 78 -5.07 -14.56 9.95
CA ALA A 78 -6.35 -14.11 10.49
C ALA A 78 -6.19 -13.31 11.79
N GLY A 79 -5.26 -13.71 12.66
CA GLY A 79 -5.18 -13.20 14.02
C GLY A 79 -6.36 -13.64 14.88
N ILE A 80 -6.48 -13.03 16.05
CA ILE A 80 -7.56 -13.32 17.00
C ILE A 80 -8.83 -12.57 16.58
N ASP A 81 -9.88 -13.31 16.27
CA ASP A 81 -11.27 -12.84 16.02
C ASP A 81 -12.19 -13.71 16.87
N ALA A 82 -12.32 -13.37 18.15
CA ALA A 82 -13.01 -14.23 19.12
C ALA A 82 -14.54 -14.19 18.93
N ASN A 83 -15.06 -13.04 18.50
CA ASN A 83 -16.50 -12.81 18.32
C ASN A 83 -16.99 -13.26 16.92
N LYS A 84 -16.08 -13.59 15.99
CA LYS A 84 -16.33 -14.05 14.61
C LYS A 84 -17.08 -13.04 13.76
N ASP A 85 -16.87 -11.75 14.00
CA ASP A 85 -17.50 -10.68 13.22
C ASP A 85 -16.76 -10.39 11.90
N GLY A 86 -15.58 -10.99 11.71
CA GLY A 86 -14.70 -10.83 10.55
C GLY A 86 -13.69 -9.70 10.71
N ILE A 87 -13.50 -9.18 11.92
CA ILE A 87 -12.53 -8.17 12.30
C ILE A 87 -11.62 -8.77 13.38
N ARG A 88 -10.33 -8.44 13.33
CA ARG A 88 -9.39 -8.87 14.36
C ARG A 88 -9.65 -8.05 15.65
N ASP A 89 -9.70 -8.71 16.80
CA ASP A 89 -10.11 -8.11 18.09
C ASP A 89 -9.29 -6.86 18.46
N ASP A 90 -7.97 -6.84 18.19
CA ASP A 90 -7.13 -5.66 18.47
C ASP A 90 -7.44 -4.46 17.57
N VAL A 91 -7.86 -4.71 16.32
CA VAL A 91 -8.30 -3.71 15.37
C VAL A 91 -9.67 -3.19 15.76
N GLU A 92 -10.60 -4.07 16.15
CA GLU A 92 -11.91 -3.68 16.69
C GLU A 92 -11.72 -2.75 17.89
N HIS A 93 -10.96 -3.17 18.89
CA HIS A 93 -10.70 -2.37 20.09
C HIS A 93 -10.06 -1.01 19.78
N TYR A 94 -9.10 -0.96 18.84
CA TYR A 94 -8.51 0.30 18.39
C TYR A 94 -9.56 1.23 17.77
N ILE A 95 -10.44 0.70 16.91
CA ILE A 95 -11.50 1.47 16.25
C ILE A 95 -12.51 1.98 17.27
N GLU A 96 -12.98 1.14 18.19
CA GLU A 96 -13.91 1.55 19.26
C GLU A 96 -13.37 2.70 20.10
N LYS A 97 -12.09 2.61 20.48
CA LYS A 97 -11.41 3.64 21.27
C LYS A 97 -11.16 4.93 20.49
N THR A 98 -10.82 4.82 19.21
CA THR A 98 -10.42 5.97 18.38
C THR A 98 -11.62 6.77 17.88
N TYR A 99 -12.75 6.10 17.63
CA TYR A 99 -13.94 6.71 17.05
C TYR A 99 -15.11 6.60 18.05
N PRO A 100 -15.28 7.57 18.97
CA PRO A 100 -16.37 7.54 19.95
C PRO A 100 -17.74 7.74 19.29
N ASP A 101 -17.80 8.46 18.18
CA ASP A 101 -19.02 8.72 17.43
C ASP A 101 -19.46 7.48 16.63
N PRO A 102 -20.75 7.10 16.67
CA PRO A 102 -21.22 5.87 16.04
C PRO A 102 -20.98 5.77 14.53
N ALA A 103 -21.16 6.87 13.78
CA ALA A 103 -21.08 6.85 12.33
C ALA A 103 -19.64 6.68 11.78
N PRO A 104 -18.63 7.45 12.23
CA PRO A 104 -17.23 7.17 11.91
C PRO A 104 -16.77 5.79 12.38
N ARG A 105 -17.21 5.35 13.56
CA ARG A 105 -16.89 4.01 14.08
C ARG A 105 -17.40 2.92 13.15
N ALA A 106 -18.67 2.96 12.77
CA ALA A 106 -19.27 2.00 11.86
C ALA A 106 -18.56 1.96 10.50
N ALA A 107 -18.21 3.14 9.94
CA ALA A 107 -17.45 3.21 8.68
C ALA A 107 -16.07 2.54 8.77
N MET A 108 -15.37 2.74 9.90
CA MET A 108 -14.07 2.11 10.10
C MET A 108 -14.18 0.61 10.39
N MET A 109 -15.23 0.15 11.07
CA MET A 109 -15.52 -1.29 11.21
C MET A 109 -15.79 -1.93 9.84
N GLN A 110 -16.57 -1.28 8.97
CA GLN A 110 -16.81 -1.75 7.61
C GLN A 110 -15.51 -1.83 6.81
N TYR A 111 -14.63 -0.83 6.91
CA TYR A 111 -13.30 -0.87 6.30
C TYR A 111 -12.44 -2.01 6.84
N ALA A 112 -12.39 -2.18 8.17
CA ALA A 112 -11.59 -3.23 8.79
C ALA A 112 -12.04 -4.63 8.34
N LYS A 113 -13.35 -4.87 8.32
CA LYS A 113 -13.94 -6.12 7.82
C LYS A 113 -13.61 -6.37 6.35
N ALA A 114 -13.76 -5.35 5.49
CA ALA A 114 -13.42 -5.46 4.08
C ALA A 114 -11.91 -5.74 3.87
N GLN A 115 -11.05 -5.09 4.66
CA GLN A 115 -9.60 -5.27 4.58
C GLN A 115 -9.17 -6.67 5.04
N GLN A 116 -9.73 -7.17 6.14
CA GLN A 116 -9.50 -8.53 6.62
C GLN A 116 -9.97 -9.56 5.58
N ASN A 117 -11.17 -9.38 5.03
CA ASN A 117 -11.70 -10.23 3.97
C ASN A 117 -10.79 -10.25 2.72
N PHE A 118 -10.28 -9.09 2.29
CA PHE A 118 -9.37 -8.99 1.16
C PHE A 118 -8.09 -9.81 1.37
N ILE A 119 -7.49 -9.71 2.57
CA ILE A 119 -6.27 -10.44 2.93
C ILE A 119 -6.51 -11.95 2.99
N LEU A 120 -7.64 -12.39 3.54
CA LEU A 120 -7.93 -13.81 3.73
C LEU A 120 -8.43 -14.51 2.46
N THR A 121 -9.22 -13.83 1.65
CA THR A 121 -9.95 -14.47 0.54
C THR A 121 -9.36 -14.19 -0.83
N GLY A 122 -8.55 -13.15 -1.00
CA GLY A 122 -7.90 -12.72 -2.26
C GLY A 122 -6.82 -13.68 -2.79
N THR A 123 -7.07 -14.98 -2.75
CA THR A 123 -6.15 -16.07 -3.10
C THR A 123 -6.18 -16.45 -4.57
N THR A 124 -7.16 -15.94 -5.32
CA THR A 124 -7.25 -16.04 -6.79
C THR A 124 -7.65 -14.67 -7.36
N PRO A 125 -7.44 -14.42 -8.67
CA PRO A 125 -7.87 -13.20 -9.31
C PRO A 125 -9.36 -12.88 -9.07
N GLU A 126 -10.25 -13.85 -9.28
CA GLU A 126 -11.70 -13.65 -9.15
C GLU A 126 -12.10 -13.29 -7.71
N LYS A 127 -11.49 -13.96 -6.73
CA LYS A 127 -11.75 -13.68 -5.31
C LYS A 127 -11.19 -12.34 -4.88
N ALA A 128 -10.00 -11.98 -5.36
CA ALA A 128 -9.41 -10.67 -5.10
C ALA A 128 -10.29 -9.54 -5.67
N GLN A 129 -10.84 -9.72 -6.88
CA GLN A 129 -11.77 -8.77 -7.48
C GLN A 129 -13.06 -8.60 -6.66
N LEU A 130 -13.65 -9.72 -6.21
CA LEU A 130 -14.86 -9.69 -5.39
C LEU A 130 -14.60 -8.98 -4.05
N ALA A 131 -13.51 -9.32 -3.36
CA ALA A 131 -13.16 -8.67 -2.09
C ALA A 131 -12.80 -7.18 -2.27
N ALA A 132 -12.16 -6.82 -3.39
CA ALA A 132 -11.82 -5.44 -3.69
C ALA A 132 -13.06 -4.54 -3.89
N ARG A 133 -14.18 -5.08 -4.41
CA ARG A 133 -15.43 -4.30 -4.52
C ARG A 133 -15.92 -3.84 -3.14
N GLU A 134 -15.87 -4.72 -2.15
CA GLU A 134 -16.21 -4.36 -0.76
C GLU A 134 -15.21 -3.36 -0.17
N LEU A 135 -13.93 -3.50 -0.50
CA LEU A 135 -12.90 -2.53 -0.09
C LEU A 135 -13.19 -1.13 -0.67
N TRP A 136 -13.52 -1.03 -1.96
CA TRP A 136 -13.90 0.24 -2.61
C TRP A 136 -15.18 0.85 -2.03
N ARG A 137 -16.18 0.02 -1.71
CA ARG A 137 -17.39 0.46 -1.02
C ARG A 137 -17.07 1.01 0.38
N SER A 138 -16.25 0.31 1.16
CA SER A 138 -15.84 0.79 2.49
C SER A 138 -15.02 2.09 2.43
N PHE A 139 -14.17 2.28 1.41
CA PHE A 139 -13.48 3.57 1.20
C PHE A 139 -14.45 4.72 0.90
N ALA A 140 -15.51 4.46 0.13
CA ALA A 140 -16.56 5.45 -0.10
C ALA A 140 -17.31 5.81 1.21
N CYS A 141 -17.59 4.81 2.06
CA CYS A 141 -18.20 5.06 3.37
C CYS A 141 -17.26 5.82 4.31
N ALA A 142 -15.99 5.42 4.42
CA ALA A 142 -15.01 6.12 5.22
C ALA A 142 -14.86 7.58 4.76
N ARG A 143 -14.82 7.83 3.45
CA ARG A 143 -14.78 9.19 2.90
C ARG A 143 -16.01 10.02 3.27
N SER A 144 -17.22 9.42 3.26
CA SER A 144 -18.45 10.14 3.60
C SER A 144 -18.56 10.47 5.09
N GLN A 145 -18.10 9.56 5.97
CA GLN A 145 -18.22 9.75 7.42
C GLN A 145 -17.05 10.52 8.05
N LEU A 146 -15.83 10.39 7.51
CA LEU A 146 -14.63 11.04 8.07
C LEU A 146 -14.18 12.29 7.29
N GLY A 147 -14.78 12.58 6.14
CA GLY A 147 -14.43 13.76 5.35
C GLY A 147 -12.98 13.72 4.88
N ARG A 148 -12.15 14.72 5.24
CA ARG A 148 -10.76 14.83 4.76
C ARG A 148 -9.78 13.86 5.43
N THR A 149 -10.09 13.35 6.62
CA THR A 149 -9.17 12.51 7.41
C THR A 149 -9.26 11.01 7.08
N TRP A 150 -10.19 10.61 6.19
CA TRP A 150 -10.44 9.20 5.86
C TRP A 150 -9.20 8.45 5.37
N LEU A 151 -8.31 9.11 4.63
CA LEU A 151 -7.06 8.49 4.15
C LEU A 151 -6.12 8.13 5.29
N ASP A 152 -5.97 9.00 6.28
CA ASP A 152 -5.05 8.74 7.39
C ASP A 152 -5.65 7.70 8.34
N ALA A 153 -6.96 7.77 8.57
CA ALA A 153 -7.71 6.76 9.32
C ALA A 153 -7.59 5.34 8.73
N THR A 154 -7.72 5.20 7.41
CA THR A 154 -7.62 3.90 6.73
C THR A 154 -6.18 3.38 6.69
N LYS A 155 -5.18 4.25 6.52
CA LYS A 155 -3.76 3.87 6.61
C LYS A 155 -3.39 3.32 7.98
N ASP A 156 -3.91 3.91 9.05
CA ASP A 156 -3.64 3.45 10.41
C ASP A 156 -4.14 2.02 10.62
N VAL A 157 -5.38 1.74 10.21
CA VAL A 157 -5.97 0.41 10.29
C VAL A 157 -5.27 -0.58 9.35
N LEU A 158 -4.92 -0.16 8.13
CA LEU A 158 -4.12 -0.98 7.21
C LEU A 158 -2.78 -1.38 7.84
N ALA A 159 -2.08 -0.44 8.48
CA ALA A 159 -0.80 -0.73 9.13
C ALA A 159 -0.94 -1.80 10.22
N MET A 160 -2.05 -1.82 10.95
CA MET A 160 -2.35 -2.89 11.92
C MET A 160 -2.56 -4.24 11.23
N PHE A 161 -3.18 -4.29 10.06
CA PHE A 161 -3.33 -5.54 9.29
C PHE A 161 -2.02 -6.03 8.68
N LEU A 162 -1.06 -5.15 8.39
CA LEU A 162 0.22 -5.50 7.75
C LEU A 162 1.38 -5.72 8.75
N ASN A 163 1.07 -5.81 10.04
CA ASN A 163 2.04 -5.76 11.14
C ASN A 163 2.88 -7.03 11.36
N THR A 164 2.68 -8.08 10.56
CA THR A 164 3.52 -9.27 10.55
C THR A 164 3.88 -9.65 9.12
N ARG A 165 4.96 -10.42 8.97
CA ARG A 165 5.42 -10.88 7.66
C ARG A 165 4.34 -11.65 6.90
N ASP A 166 3.66 -12.57 7.58
CA ASP A 166 2.73 -13.49 6.93
C ASP A 166 1.46 -12.74 6.48
N ARG A 167 1.01 -11.75 7.26
CA ARG A 167 -0.10 -10.86 6.90
C ARG A 167 0.27 -9.94 5.73
N LEU A 168 1.48 -9.35 5.75
CA LEU A 168 1.99 -8.55 4.63
C LEU A 168 2.09 -9.38 3.34
N ASN A 169 2.63 -10.61 3.42
CA ASN A 169 2.71 -11.52 2.28
C ASN A 169 1.33 -11.93 1.76
N ALA A 170 0.35 -12.14 2.65
CA ALA A 170 -1.02 -12.43 2.25
C ALA A 170 -1.67 -11.23 1.54
N HIS A 171 -1.46 -10.02 2.05
CA HIS A 171 -1.89 -8.79 1.38
C HIS A 171 -1.23 -8.62 0.01
N ALA A 172 0.09 -8.83 -0.10
CA ALA A 172 0.81 -8.75 -1.36
C ALA A 172 0.26 -9.74 -2.40
N ARG A 173 0.00 -10.99 -2.01
CA ARG A 173 -0.66 -11.98 -2.90
C ARG A 173 -2.06 -11.54 -3.34
N ALA A 174 -2.84 -10.95 -2.45
CA ALA A 174 -4.16 -10.42 -2.80
C ALA A 174 -4.06 -9.25 -3.79
N GLN A 175 -3.08 -8.37 -3.62
CA GLN A 175 -2.79 -7.28 -4.58
C GLN A 175 -2.30 -7.81 -5.92
N ASP A 176 -1.39 -8.80 -5.94
CA ASP A 176 -0.90 -9.43 -7.17
C ASP A 176 -2.05 -10.09 -7.94
N ASN A 177 -2.96 -10.76 -7.23
CA ASN A 177 -4.15 -11.34 -7.84
C ASN A 177 -5.10 -10.27 -8.39
N LEU A 178 -5.18 -9.09 -7.75
CA LEU A 178 -5.99 -7.97 -8.22
C LEU A 178 -5.36 -7.23 -9.40
N ALA A 179 -4.03 -7.30 -9.55
CA ALA A 179 -3.29 -6.55 -10.55
C ALA A 179 -3.79 -6.85 -11.98
N GLY A 180 -3.97 -5.78 -12.77
CA GLY A 180 -4.47 -5.88 -14.15
C GLY A 180 -5.99 -6.03 -14.27
N GLN A 181 -6.72 -6.14 -13.16
CA GLN A 181 -8.18 -6.18 -13.19
C GLN A 181 -8.80 -4.78 -13.06
N ILE A 182 -9.97 -4.61 -13.66
CA ILE A 182 -10.79 -3.41 -13.46
C ILE A 182 -11.68 -3.64 -12.24
N VAL A 183 -11.56 -2.75 -11.26
CA VAL A 183 -12.50 -2.65 -10.14
C VAL A 183 -13.07 -1.24 -10.14
N GLU A 184 -14.37 -1.14 -10.36
CA GLU A 184 -15.05 0.14 -10.37
C GLU A 184 -15.06 0.75 -8.97
N SER A 185 -14.83 2.06 -8.90
CA SER A 185 -15.10 2.79 -7.67
C SER A 185 -16.58 2.70 -7.33
N TYR A 186 -16.91 2.58 -6.04
CA TYR A 186 -18.30 2.52 -5.62
C TYR A 186 -19.06 3.80 -6.03
N SER A 187 -20.18 3.62 -6.72
CA SER A 187 -21.00 4.69 -7.30
C SER A 187 -22.46 4.70 -6.81
N GLY A 188 -22.80 3.84 -5.84
CA GLY A 188 -24.15 3.80 -5.26
C GLY A 188 -24.42 4.91 -4.25
N ASP A 189 -25.70 5.08 -3.90
CA ASP A 189 -26.14 6.16 -3.00
C ASP A 189 -25.89 5.87 -1.51
N LYS A 190 -25.61 4.61 -1.15
CA LYS A 190 -25.51 4.14 0.24
C LYS A 190 -24.23 3.31 0.44
N PRO A 191 -23.07 3.97 0.55
CA PRO A 191 -21.81 3.26 0.71
C PRO A 191 -21.67 2.58 2.08
N CYS A 192 -22.32 3.11 3.11
CA CYS A 192 -22.31 2.57 4.46
C CYS A 192 -23.42 1.53 4.66
N ASP A 193 -23.14 0.50 5.48
CA ASP A 193 -24.11 -0.51 5.91
C ASP A 193 -25.07 0.00 7.00
#